data_AF-A0AAE1AFB4-F1
#
_entry.id   AF-A0AAE1AFB4-F1
#
_cell.length_a   1.000
_cell.length_b   1.000
_cell.length_c   1.000
_cell.angle_alpha   90.00
_cell.angle_beta   90.00
_cell.angle_gamma   90.00
#
_symmetry.space_group_name_H-M   'P 1'
#
loop_
_entity.id
_entity.type
_entity.pdbx_description
1 polymer ?
#
loop_
_entity_poly.entity_id
_entity_poly.type
_entity_poly.pdbx_seq_one_letter_code
_entity_poly.pdbx_strand_id
1 'polypeptide(L)'
;MNLDIETFVKKVKDGLQISETKADILKWLTVLKSLLVKERIQTLDDIKKYDYKMEEMHKLIADCHIKQLYENLLTKFSVEWISIVGSENFNFLVKPVFLQGNDKYSFITLFQASIENNKMDFKCQRCVILLEDFLNRENLTRLLWNQSVCNTNHESEGSHSLALNPEQEILVGFLTSLPIKMGNKLRLENSIAFLPQSFIPILASSIVDTLDLAHQVLIQKENVSLYFISVLIGKLSLVGYANLFLETALPHLCLRVREDYLFCRICERIFMCVPARCQEAVVVPLLRQIPW
;
A
#
# COMPACT_ATOMS: atom_id res chain seq x y z
N MET A 1 2.52 -7.91 31.79
CA MET A 1 2.16 -9.28 31.38
C MET A 1 2.53 -9.40 29.92
N ASN A 2 3.66 -10.03 29.60
CA ASN A 2 4.16 -10.11 28.21
C ASN A 2 3.08 -10.76 27.34
N LEU A 3 2.48 -9.95 26.45
CA LEU A 3 1.71 -10.48 25.35
C LEU A 3 2.68 -11.19 24.43
N ASP A 4 2.59 -12.51 24.38
CA ASP A 4 3.29 -13.30 23.37
C ASP A 4 2.54 -13.13 22.04
N ILE A 5 2.94 -12.10 21.30
CA ILE A 5 2.37 -11.72 19.99
C ILE A 5 2.59 -12.84 18.98
N GLU A 6 3.73 -13.53 19.05
CA GLU A 6 4.02 -14.67 18.17
C GLU A 6 3.01 -15.79 18.41
N THR A 7 2.75 -16.13 19.67
CA THR A 7 1.71 -17.12 20.02
C THR A 7 0.32 -16.68 19.57
N PHE A 8 -0.01 -15.38 19.63
CA PHE A 8 -1.30 -14.88 19.16
C PHE A 8 -1.45 -14.94 17.63
N VAL A 9 -0.46 -14.45 16.88
CA VAL A 9 -0.43 -14.52 15.41
C VAL A 9 -0.51 -15.97 14.95
N LYS A 10 0.23 -16.87 15.62
CA LYS A 10 0.17 -18.31 15.37
C LYS A 10 -1.23 -18.87 15.60
N LYS A 11 -1.91 -18.49 16.70
CA LYS A 11 -3.31 -18.90 16.94
C LYS A 11 -4.27 -18.42 15.86
N VAL A 12 -4.13 -17.19 15.38
CA VAL A 12 -4.97 -16.67 14.28
C VAL A 12 -4.72 -17.46 13.00
N LYS A 13 -3.45 -17.75 12.68
CA LYS A 13 -3.08 -18.59 11.54
C LYS A 13 -3.65 -20.00 11.65
N ASP A 14 -3.41 -20.68 12.76
CA ASP A 14 -3.85 -22.05 13.00
C ASP A 14 -5.38 -22.12 12.99
N GLY A 15 -6.04 -21.13 13.60
CA GLY A 15 -7.49 -20.97 13.59
C GLY A 15 -8.07 -20.87 12.19
N LEU A 16 -7.53 -20.00 11.33
CA LEU A 16 -7.95 -19.90 9.93
C LEU A 16 -7.64 -21.17 9.14
N GLN A 17 -6.57 -21.88 9.48
CA GLN A 17 -6.18 -23.09 8.76
C GLN A 17 -7.06 -24.30 9.08
N ILE A 18 -7.39 -24.51 10.35
CA ILE A 18 -8.09 -25.69 10.86
C ILE A 18 -9.62 -25.55 10.80
N SER A 19 -10.15 -24.32 10.72
CA SER A 19 -11.60 -24.10 10.74
C SER A 19 -12.28 -24.64 9.49
N GLU A 20 -13.16 -25.63 9.67
CA GLU A 20 -14.00 -26.21 8.61
C GLU A 20 -15.45 -25.70 8.67
N THR A 21 -15.94 -25.29 9.84
CA THR A 21 -17.30 -24.79 10.00
C THR A 21 -17.41 -23.31 9.62
N LYS A 22 -18.55 -22.93 9.03
CA LYS A 22 -18.83 -21.53 8.68
C LYS A 22 -18.71 -20.59 9.90
N ALA A 23 -19.22 -21.02 11.06
CA ALA A 23 -19.19 -20.20 12.28
C ALA A 23 -17.75 -19.94 12.74
N ASP A 24 -16.89 -20.96 12.74
CA ASP A 24 -15.50 -20.82 13.15
C ASP A 24 -14.68 -19.97 12.17
N ILE A 25 -14.90 -20.16 10.85
CA ILE A 25 -14.27 -19.32 9.82
C ILE A 25 -14.63 -17.85 10.02
N LEU A 26 -15.92 -17.53 10.20
CA LEU A 26 -16.37 -16.15 10.39
C LEU A 26 -15.83 -15.54 11.69
N LYS A 27 -15.72 -16.34 12.76
CA LYS A 27 -15.10 -15.92 14.01
C LYS A 27 -13.65 -15.49 13.80
N TRP A 28 -12.83 -16.33 13.15
CA TRP A 28 -11.43 -16.03 12.90
C TRP A 28 -11.23 -14.90 11.90
N LEU A 29 -12.10 -14.76 10.89
CA LEU A 29 -12.08 -13.60 10.00
C LEU A 29 -12.40 -12.29 10.73
N THR A 30 -13.29 -12.32 11.72
CA THR A 30 -13.58 -11.16 12.56
C THR A 30 -12.38 -10.79 13.45
N VAL A 31 -11.72 -11.79 14.03
CA VAL A 31 -10.46 -11.59 14.78
C VAL A 31 -9.37 -11.03 13.86
N LEU A 32 -9.26 -11.51 12.62
CA LEU A 32 -8.29 -11.00 11.66
C LEU A 32 -8.61 -9.56 11.23
N LYS A 33 -9.87 -9.25 10.92
CA LYS A 33 -10.32 -7.89 10.59
C LYS A 33 -9.99 -6.93 11.73
N SER A 34 -10.34 -7.30 12.96
CA SER A 34 -10.01 -6.49 14.14
C SER A 34 -8.52 -6.34 14.39
N LEU A 35 -7.69 -7.31 13.98
CA LEU A 35 -6.24 -7.23 14.12
C LEU A 35 -5.56 -6.36 13.06
N LEU A 36 -6.17 -6.20 11.88
CA LEU A 36 -5.52 -5.51 10.76
C LEU A 36 -6.17 -4.17 10.43
N VAL A 37 -7.45 -3.99 10.72
CA VAL A 37 -8.22 -2.79 10.42
C VAL A 37 -8.44 -1.98 11.70
N LYS A 38 -8.16 -0.68 11.66
CA LYS A 38 -8.27 0.25 12.82
C LYS A 38 -9.71 0.64 13.19
N GLU A 39 -10.74 -0.02 12.66
CA GLU A 39 -12.14 0.29 13.01
C GLU A 39 -12.45 -0.10 14.46
N ARG A 40 -13.09 0.82 15.21
CA ARG A 40 -13.64 0.53 16.55
C ARG A 40 -14.70 -0.56 16.44
N ILE A 41 -14.46 -1.70 17.09
CA ILE A 41 -15.40 -2.82 17.13
C ILE A 41 -16.58 -2.44 18.05
N GLN A 42 -17.82 -2.56 17.57
CA GLN A 42 -19.00 -2.33 18.41
C GLN A 42 -19.69 -3.60 18.89
N THR A 43 -19.42 -4.78 18.33
CA THR A 43 -20.19 -5.98 18.69
C THR A 43 -19.43 -7.29 18.51
N LEU A 44 -19.12 -7.96 19.63
CA LEU A 44 -19.13 -9.41 19.86
C LEU A 44 -18.60 -9.68 21.27
N ASP A 45 -19.39 -10.35 22.13
CA ASP A 45 -19.02 -10.60 23.54
C ASP A 45 -17.73 -11.44 23.70
N ASP A 46 -17.33 -12.18 22.66
CA ASP A 46 -16.06 -12.92 22.62
C ASP A 46 -14.80 -12.03 22.42
N ILE A 47 -14.97 -10.82 21.85
CA ILE A 47 -13.85 -9.90 21.53
C ILE A 47 -13.53 -8.99 22.72
N LYS A 48 -14.46 -8.80 23.67
CA LYS A 48 -14.26 -7.96 24.87
C LYS A 48 -13.04 -8.37 25.72
N LYS A 49 -12.62 -9.64 25.66
CA LYS A 49 -11.40 -10.13 26.33
C LYS A 49 -10.10 -9.67 25.63
N TYR A 50 -10.19 -9.31 24.35
CA TYR A 50 -9.07 -8.93 23.50
C TYR A 50 -9.06 -7.43 23.14
N ASP A 51 -10.17 -6.71 23.25
CA ASP A 51 -10.31 -5.32 22.77
C ASP A 51 -9.19 -4.38 23.28
N TYR A 52 -8.97 -4.33 24.60
CA TYR A 52 -7.87 -3.54 25.19
C TYR A 52 -6.48 -4.02 24.74
N LYS A 53 -6.34 -5.31 24.43
CA LYS A 53 -5.09 -5.90 23.95
C LYS A 53 -4.87 -5.70 22.44
N MET A 54 -5.93 -5.51 21.64
CA MET A 54 -5.82 -5.42 20.18
C MET A 54 -5.20 -4.10 19.74
N GLU A 55 -5.54 -2.97 20.39
CA GLU A 55 -4.90 -1.68 20.09
C GLU A 55 -3.40 -1.66 20.41
N GLU A 56 -2.98 -2.32 21.50
CA GLU A 56 -1.56 -2.52 21.82
C GLU A 56 -0.90 -3.50 20.84
N MET A 57 -1.59 -4.59 20.45
CA MET A 57 -1.08 -5.55 19.48
C MET A 57 -0.89 -4.93 18.09
N HIS A 58 -1.78 -4.04 17.62
CA HIS A 58 -1.61 -3.34 16.34
C HIS A 58 -0.28 -2.59 16.25
N LYS A 59 0.16 -2.00 17.37
CA LYS A 59 1.42 -1.24 17.42
C LYS A 59 2.65 -2.13 17.54
N LEU A 60 2.49 -3.34 18.08
CA LEU A 60 3.59 -4.25 18.42
C LEU A 60 3.75 -5.42 17.45
N ILE A 61 2.77 -5.66 16.58
CA ILE A 61 2.87 -6.71 15.55
C ILE A 61 3.97 -6.32 14.57
N ALA A 62 4.99 -7.18 14.49
CA ALA A 62 6.05 -7.05 13.52
C ALA A 62 5.52 -7.16 12.08
N ASP A 63 6.14 -6.39 11.21
CA ASP A 63 5.92 -6.31 9.77
C ASP A 63 5.91 -7.70 9.09
N CYS A 64 6.79 -8.62 9.52
CA CYS A 64 6.83 -10.00 9.03
C CYS A 64 5.57 -10.81 9.36
N HIS A 65 4.95 -10.59 10.52
CA HIS A 65 3.73 -11.28 10.93
C HIS A 65 2.53 -10.80 10.13
N ILE A 66 2.45 -9.49 9.84
CA ILE A 66 1.39 -8.92 9.00
C ILE A 66 1.43 -9.55 7.61
N LYS A 67 2.62 -9.59 6.99
CA LYS A 67 2.81 -10.22 5.69
C LYS A 67 2.34 -11.68 5.69
N GLN A 68 2.75 -12.46 6.68
CA GLN A 68 2.35 -13.85 6.81
C GLN A 68 0.83 -14.00 6.95
N LEU A 69 0.14 -13.11 7.68
CA LEU A 69 -1.32 -13.16 7.82
C LEU A 69 -2.03 -12.95 6.47
N TYR A 70 -1.56 -12.01 5.64
CA TYR A 70 -2.07 -11.83 4.28
C TYR A 70 -1.81 -13.05 3.39
N GLU A 71 -0.60 -13.59 3.41
CA GLU A 71 -0.24 -14.79 2.63
C GLU A 71 -1.11 -15.98 3.04
N ASN A 72 -1.28 -16.21 4.34
CA ASN A 72 -2.14 -17.28 4.86
C ASN A 72 -3.60 -17.11 4.46
N LEU A 73 -4.14 -15.88 4.52
CA LEU A 73 -5.50 -15.62 4.08
C LEU A 73 -5.66 -15.92 2.58
N LEU A 74 -4.69 -15.54 1.75
CA LEU A 74 -4.71 -15.84 0.32
C LEU A 74 -4.60 -17.34 0.02
N THR A 75 -4.01 -18.17 0.88
CA THR A 75 -4.02 -19.63 0.69
C THR A 75 -5.43 -20.23 0.77
N LYS A 76 -6.37 -19.53 1.40
CA LYS A 76 -7.77 -19.97 1.55
C LYS A 76 -8.66 -19.56 0.40
N PHE A 77 -8.17 -18.81 -0.58
CA PHE A 77 -8.98 -18.38 -1.72
C PHE A 77 -9.24 -19.56 -2.68
N SER A 78 -10.26 -20.35 -2.36
CA SER A 78 -10.80 -21.41 -3.21
C SER A 78 -12.29 -21.19 -3.45
N VAL A 79 -12.85 -21.88 -4.45
CA VAL A 79 -14.29 -21.79 -4.77
C VAL A 79 -15.13 -22.29 -3.58
N GLU A 80 -14.70 -23.36 -2.94
CA GLU A 80 -15.34 -23.97 -1.77
C GLU A 80 -15.29 -23.03 -0.56
N TRP A 81 -14.14 -22.39 -0.31
CA TRP A 81 -14.02 -21.49 0.83
C TRP A 81 -14.88 -20.24 0.65
N ILE A 82 -14.89 -19.65 -0.55
CA ILE A 82 -15.71 -18.47 -0.84
C ILE A 82 -17.22 -18.80 -0.77
N SER A 83 -17.63 -20.01 -1.15
CA SER A 83 -19.04 -20.42 -1.03
C SER A 83 -19.46 -20.59 0.44
N ILE A 84 -18.58 -21.09 1.30
CA ILE A 84 -18.83 -21.21 2.75
C ILE A 84 -18.94 -19.82 3.39
N VAL A 85 -18.00 -18.92 3.10
CA VAL A 85 -17.99 -17.55 3.64
C VAL A 85 -19.23 -16.79 3.13
N GLY A 86 -19.51 -16.87 1.84
CA GLY A 86 -20.56 -16.11 1.18
C GLY A 86 -20.12 -14.70 0.80
N SER A 87 -20.75 -14.12 -0.23
CA SER A 87 -20.39 -12.81 -0.79
C SER A 87 -20.52 -11.66 0.22
N GLU A 88 -21.58 -11.65 1.03
CA GLU A 88 -21.82 -10.61 2.04
C GLU A 88 -20.72 -10.60 3.10
N ASN A 89 -20.41 -11.77 3.68
CA ASN A 89 -19.34 -11.87 4.68
C ASN A 89 -17.97 -11.62 4.08
N PHE A 90 -17.74 -12.00 2.82
CA PHE A 90 -16.49 -11.68 2.13
C PHE A 90 -16.31 -10.16 2.03
N ASN A 91 -17.36 -9.45 1.60
CA ASN A 91 -17.33 -7.99 1.49
C ASN A 91 -17.22 -7.29 2.86
N PHE A 92 -17.76 -7.88 3.93
CA PHE A 92 -17.75 -7.28 5.26
C PHE A 92 -16.50 -7.61 6.10
N LEU A 93 -15.93 -8.81 5.94
CA LEU A 93 -14.81 -9.31 6.76
C LEU A 93 -13.49 -9.39 6.00
N VAL A 94 -13.51 -9.84 4.74
CA VAL A 94 -12.29 -10.12 3.99
C VAL A 94 -11.84 -8.89 3.21
N LYS A 95 -12.73 -8.26 2.44
CA LYS A 95 -12.40 -7.09 1.62
C LYS A 95 -11.79 -5.94 2.45
N PRO A 96 -12.30 -5.58 3.65
CA PRO A 96 -11.73 -4.51 4.45
C PRO A 96 -10.32 -4.83 4.97
N VAL A 97 -9.99 -6.10 5.23
CA VAL A 97 -8.64 -6.51 5.64
C VAL A 97 -7.60 -6.09 4.60
N PHE A 98 -7.93 -6.21 3.30
CA PHE A 98 -7.05 -5.78 2.22
C PHE A 98 -7.14 -4.28 1.93
N LEU A 99 -8.34 -3.69 1.96
CA LEU A 99 -8.53 -2.30 1.54
C LEU A 99 -8.29 -1.25 2.63
N GLN A 100 -8.33 -1.64 3.90
CA GLN A 100 -8.19 -0.72 5.04
C GLN A 100 -7.15 -1.20 6.06
N GLY A 101 -6.54 -2.37 5.82
CA GLY A 101 -5.49 -2.92 6.67
C GLY A 101 -4.13 -2.27 6.41
N ASN A 102 -3.07 -3.09 6.43
CA ASN A 102 -1.73 -2.60 6.08
C ASN A 102 -1.57 -2.51 4.56
N ASP A 103 -1.60 -1.28 4.04
CA ASP A 103 -1.55 -1.00 2.60
C ASP A 103 -0.33 -1.63 1.90
N LYS A 104 0.84 -1.57 2.53
CA LYS A 104 2.11 -2.07 1.96
C LYS A 104 2.01 -3.56 1.70
N TYR A 105 1.65 -4.34 2.72
CA TYR A 105 1.57 -5.79 2.59
C TYR A 105 0.34 -6.27 1.82
N SER A 106 -0.79 -5.59 1.97
CA SER A 106 -1.98 -5.86 1.15
C SER A 106 -1.64 -5.74 -0.34
N PHE A 107 -1.06 -4.62 -0.76
CA PHE A 107 -0.67 -4.39 -2.15
C PHE A 107 0.37 -5.41 -2.63
N ILE A 108 1.46 -5.60 -1.88
CA ILE A 108 2.55 -6.54 -2.24
C ILE A 108 2.01 -7.96 -2.43
N THR A 109 1.23 -8.45 -1.47
CA THR A 109 0.74 -9.83 -1.45
C THR A 109 -0.36 -10.06 -2.49
N LEU A 110 -1.26 -9.09 -2.71
CA LEU A 110 -2.25 -9.16 -3.80
C LEU A 110 -1.57 -9.16 -5.17
N PHE A 111 -0.64 -8.22 -5.39
CA PHE A 111 0.06 -8.10 -6.66
C PHE A 111 0.89 -9.35 -6.98
N GLN A 112 1.65 -9.86 -6.00
CA GLN A 112 2.41 -11.11 -6.13
C GLN A 112 1.50 -12.29 -6.50
N ALA A 113 0.43 -12.50 -5.74
CA ALA A 113 -0.50 -13.59 -6.00
C ALA A 113 -1.20 -13.48 -7.37
N SER A 114 -1.38 -12.26 -7.89
CA SER A 114 -1.92 -12.02 -9.23
C SER A 114 -0.92 -12.34 -10.36
N ILE A 115 0.39 -12.33 -10.11
CA ILE A 115 1.42 -12.54 -11.16
C ILE A 115 2.20 -13.85 -11.05
N GLU A 116 2.18 -14.53 -9.90
CA GLU A 116 2.98 -15.75 -9.63
C GLU A 116 2.56 -16.95 -10.49
N ASN A 117 1.26 -17.17 -10.64
CA ASN A 117 0.75 -18.30 -11.42
C ASN A 117 0.63 -17.92 -12.89
N ASN A 118 1.01 -18.80 -13.82
CA ASN A 118 0.80 -18.55 -15.26
C ASN A 118 -0.69 -18.67 -15.64
N LYS A 119 -1.44 -19.54 -14.97
CA LYS A 119 -2.88 -19.74 -15.22
C LYS A 119 -3.71 -18.68 -14.49
N MET A 120 -4.81 -18.24 -15.09
CA MET A 120 -5.85 -17.48 -14.41
C MET A 120 -6.73 -18.49 -13.65
N ASP A 121 -6.38 -18.75 -12.40
CA ASP A 121 -7.20 -19.53 -11.48
C ASP A 121 -8.15 -18.63 -10.68
N PHE A 122 -9.08 -19.24 -9.94
CA PHE A 122 -10.06 -18.51 -9.15
C PHE A 122 -9.40 -17.57 -8.12
N LYS A 123 -8.31 -18.02 -7.48
CA LYS A 123 -7.54 -17.21 -6.53
C LYS A 123 -6.99 -15.96 -7.21
N CYS A 124 -6.34 -16.13 -8.35
CA CYS A 124 -5.79 -15.04 -9.15
C CYS A 124 -6.87 -14.04 -9.54
N GLN A 125 -8.02 -14.50 -10.02
CA GLN A 125 -9.14 -13.61 -10.37
C GLN A 125 -9.64 -12.81 -9.16
N ARG A 126 -9.75 -13.44 -7.98
CA ARG A 126 -10.12 -12.74 -6.74
C ARG A 126 -9.08 -11.73 -6.30
N CYS A 127 -7.79 -12.07 -6.39
CA CYS A 127 -6.71 -11.12 -6.10
C CYS A 127 -6.72 -9.93 -7.06
N VAL A 128 -6.97 -10.17 -8.35
CA VAL A 128 -7.11 -9.10 -9.36
C VAL A 128 -8.22 -8.14 -8.99
N ILE A 129 -9.42 -8.64 -8.65
CA ILE A 129 -10.56 -7.79 -8.26
C ILE A 129 -10.22 -6.96 -7.01
N LEU A 130 -9.65 -7.58 -5.98
CA LEU A 130 -9.25 -6.86 -4.77
C LEU A 130 -8.16 -5.83 -5.04
N LEU A 131 -7.23 -6.14 -5.94
CA LEU A 131 -6.20 -5.21 -6.36
C LEU A 131 -6.82 -4.03 -7.12
N GLU A 132 -7.75 -4.25 -8.05
CA GLU A 132 -8.49 -3.18 -8.74
C GLU A 132 -9.20 -2.25 -7.75
N ASP A 133 -9.92 -2.83 -6.78
CA ASP A 133 -10.56 -2.07 -5.70
C ASP A 133 -9.54 -1.26 -4.86
N PHE A 134 -8.32 -1.80 -4.69
CA PHE A 134 -7.25 -1.14 -3.97
C PHE A 134 -6.65 0.05 -4.75
N LEU A 135 -6.65 0.03 -6.08
CA LEU A 135 -6.05 1.07 -6.95
C LEU A 135 -6.87 2.37 -7.06
N ASN A 136 -7.36 2.88 -5.93
CA ASN A 136 -7.99 4.18 -5.84
C ASN A 136 -7.03 5.21 -5.19
N ARG A 137 -7.33 6.49 -5.40
CA ARG A 137 -6.52 7.62 -4.93
C ARG A 137 -6.32 7.64 -3.42
N GLU A 138 -7.34 7.30 -2.64
CA GLU A 138 -7.28 7.32 -1.17
C GLU A 138 -6.31 6.25 -0.66
N ASN A 139 -6.47 5.00 -1.10
CA ASN A 139 -5.62 3.88 -0.68
C ASN A 139 -4.16 4.07 -1.13
N LEU A 140 -3.94 4.56 -2.36
CA LEU A 140 -2.60 4.87 -2.83
C LEU A 140 -1.97 6.02 -2.04
N THR A 141 -2.72 7.06 -1.72
CA THR A 141 -2.21 8.16 -0.87
C THR A 141 -1.81 7.64 0.51
N ARG A 142 -2.65 6.81 1.13
CA ARG A 142 -2.35 6.21 2.43
C ARG A 142 -1.13 5.29 2.37
N LEU A 143 -1.01 4.48 1.32
CA LEU A 143 0.16 3.64 1.05
C LEU A 143 1.45 4.47 0.98
N LEU A 144 1.45 5.54 0.18
CA LEU A 144 2.59 6.44 -0.04
C LEU A 144 2.95 7.22 1.23
N TRP A 145 1.95 7.73 1.94
CA TRP A 145 2.12 8.42 3.22
C TRP A 145 2.76 7.53 4.27
N ASN A 146 2.30 6.28 4.40
CA ASN A 146 2.86 5.31 5.33
C ASN A 146 4.34 4.97 5.05
N GLN A 147 4.86 5.24 3.84
CA GLN A 147 6.29 5.11 3.53
C GLN A 147 7.10 6.37 3.86
N SER A 148 6.42 7.50 4.09
CA SER A 148 7.02 8.82 4.29
C SER A 148 7.11 9.21 5.78
N VAL A 149 6.27 8.62 6.63
CA VAL A 149 6.31 8.82 8.08
C VAL A 149 7.60 8.21 8.67
N CYS A 150 8.44 9.05 9.28
CA CYS A 150 9.57 8.57 10.06
C CYS A 150 9.06 7.89 11.34
N ASN A 151 9.15 6.57 11.42
CA ASN A 151 8.98 5.88 12.71
C ASN A 151 10.15 6.30 13.61
N THR A 152 9.84 7.10 14.63
CA THR A 152 10.75 7.62 15.68
C THR A 152 11.50 6.53 16.47
N ASN A 153 11.30 5.25 16.17
CA ASN A 153 11.94 4.12 16.84
C ASN A 153 13.22 3.61 16.15
N HIS A 154 13.57 4.09 14.95
CA HIS A 154 14.75 3.63 14.21
C HIS A 154 15.75 4.72 13.84
N GLU A 155 15.54 5.97 14.25
CA GLU A 155 16.55 7.02 14.10
C GLU A 155 17.58 6.89 15.23
N SER A 156 18.45 5.89 15.09
CA SER A 156 19.78 5.96 15.68
C SER A 156 20.48 7.17 15.06
N GLU A 157 20.89 8.08 15.94
CA GLU A 157 21.63 9.30 15.66
C GLU A 157 22.68 9.11 14.53
N GLY A 158 22.63 9.97 13.51
CA GLY A 158 23.80 10.27 12.67
C GLY A 158 23.94 9.58 11.32
N SER A 159 22.95 8.82 10.83
CA SER A 159 23.00 8.27 9.47
C SER A 159 21.77 8.61 8.64
N HIS A 160 21.85 9.68 7.85
CA HIS A 160 20.98 9.90 6.70
C HIS A 160 21.27 8.83 5.63
N SER A 161 20.89 7.58 5.90
CA SER A 161 20.97 6.53 4.90
C SER A 161 19.93 6.82 3.83
N LEU A 162 20.35 7.39 2.71
CA LEU A 162 19.58 7.55 1.47
C LEU A 162 19.41 6.18 0.80
N ALA A 163 18.86 5.21 1.53
CA ALA A 163 18.60 3.87 1.04
C ALA A 163 17.19 3.47 1.46
N LEU A 164 16.44 2.94 0.50
CA LEU A 164 15.18 2.30 0.79
C LEU A 164 15.45 0.99 1.51
N ASN A 165 14.58 0.61 2.43
CA ASN A 165 14.61 -0.76 2.91
C ASN A 165 14.18 -1.73 1.79
N PRO A 166 14.53 -3.03 1.86
CA PRO A 166 14.26 -3.97 0.77
C PRO A 166 12.76 -4.05 0.37
N GLU A 167 11.85 -3.87 1.32
CA GLU A 167 10.41 -3.92 1.05
C GLU A 167 9.91 -2.68 0.32
N GLN A 168 10.44 -1.50 0.65
CA GLN A 168 10.19 -0.26 -0.09
C GLN A 168 10.71 -0.36 -1.52
N GLU A 169 11.87 -0.98 -1.74
CA GLU A 169 12.38 -1.23 -3.10
C GLU A 169 11.44 -2.14 -3.90
N ILE A 170 10.96 -3.23 -3.29
CA ILE A 170 9.96 -4.13 -3.89
C ILE A 170 8.69 -3.35 -4.23
N LEU A 171 8.20 -2.53 -3.29
CA LEU A 171 6.99 -1.73 -3.48
C LEU A 171 7.12 -0.74 -4.64
N VAL A 172 8.24 -0.01 -4.73
CA VAL A 172 8.53 0.87 -5.88
C VAL A 172 8.55 0.05 -7.18
N GLY A 173 9.24 -1.10 -7.18
CA GLY A 173 9.29 -1.99 -8.32
C GLY A 173 7.91 -2.47 -8.76
N PHE A 174 7.02 -2.77 -7.83
CA PHE A 174 5.67 -3.23 -8.11
C PHE A 174 4.77 -2.10 -8.62
N LEU A 175 4.73 -0.96 -7.94
CA LEU A 175 3.96 0.21 -8.40
C LEU A 175 4.36 0.61 -9.82
N THR A 176 5.65 0.67 -10.12
CA THR A 176 6.13 1.07 -11.45
C THR A 176 5.97 0.01 -12.53
N SER A 177 5.95 -1.28 -12.19
CA SER A 177 5.77 -2.37 -13.16
C SER A 177 4.34 -2.87 -13.29
N LEU A 178 3.41 -2.38 -12.45
CA LEU A 178 2.03 -2.84 -12.39
C LEU A 178 1.32 -2.81 -13.75
N PRO A 179 1.34 -1.71 -14.53
CA PRO A 179 0.64 -1.70 -15.81
C PRO A 179 1.14 -2.75 -16.80
N ILE A 180 2.47 -2.94 -16.86
CA ILE A 180 3.10 -3.90 -17.77
C ILE A 180 2.80 -5.33 -17.32
N LYS A 181 2.98 -5.64 -16.03
CA LYS A 181 2.79 -6.99 -15.50
C LYS A 181 1.33 -7.42 -15.56
N MET A 182 0.40 -6.54 -15.19
CA MET A 182 -1.03 -6.83 -15.27
C MET A 182 -1.51 -6.92 -16.71
N GLY A 183 -1.04 -6.03 -17.60
CA GLY A 183 -1.34 -6.12 -19.03
C GLY A 183 -0.86 -7.44 -19.66
N ASN A 184 0.33 -7.91 -19.31
CA ASN A 184 0.86 -9.19 -19.78
C ASN A 184 0.10 -10.39 -19.20
N LYS A 185 -0.33 -10.28 -17.94
CA LYS A 185 -1.05 -11.34 -17.20
C LYS A 185 -2.50 -11.50 -17.68
N LEU A 186 -3.23 -10.39 -17.81
CA LEU A 186 -4.65 -10.36 -18.11
C LEU A 186 -4.94 -10.28 -19.62
N ARG A 187 -4.00 -9.75 -20.41
CA ARG A 187 -4.11 -9.62 -21.88
C ARG A 187 -5.43 -8.95 -22.31
N LEU A 188 -6.34 -9.72 -22.91
CA LEU A 188 -7.63 -9.23 -23.40
C LEU A 188 -8.65 -8.97 -22.28
N GLU A 189 -8.44 -9.58 -21.10
CA GLU A 189 -9.29 -9.39 -19.91
C GLU A 189 -8.74 -8.28 -18.99
N ASN A 190 -7.82 -7.45 -19.49
CA ASN A 190 -7.20 -6.41 -18.68
C ASN A 190 -8.20 -5.30 -18.36
N SER A 191 -8.29 -4.96 -17.07
CA SER A 191 -9.13 -3.87 -16.60
C SER A 191 -8.50 -2.51 -16.91
N ILE A 192 -9.37 -1.50 -17.12
CA ILE A 192 -8.98 -0.10 -17.32
C ILE A 192 -8.12 0.38 -16.14
N ALA A 193 -8.41 -0.08 -14.93
CA ALA A 193 -7.68 0.28 -13.70
C ALA A 193 -6.17 -0.01 -13.78
N PHE A 194 -5.74 -0.96 -14.61
CA PHE A 194 -4.33 -1.32 -14.77
C PHE A 194 -3.66 -0.65 -15.98
N LEU A 195 -4.41 0.02 -16.84
CA LEU A 195 -3.82 0.69 -18.00
C LEU A 195 -2.95 1.87 -17.55
N PRO A 196 -1.77 2.12 -18.17
CA PRO A 196 -0.93 3.25 -17.82
C PRO A 196 -1.69 4.58 -17.81
N GLN A 197 -2.60 4.77 -18.77
CA GLN A 197 -3.40 5.99 -18.94
C GLN A 197 -4.40 6.22 -17.81
N SER A 198 -4.73 5.19 -17.02
CA SER A 198 -5.64 5.30 -15.87
C SER A 198 -4.88 5.23 -14.55
N PHE A 199 -3.96 4.28 -14.41
CA PHE A 199 -3.21 4.08 -13.18
C PHE A 199 -2.21 5.20 -12.88
N ILE A 200 -1.43 5.65 -13.88
CA ILE A 200 -0.38 6.65 -13.65
C ILE A 200 -0.95 8.00 -13.19
N PRO A 201 -2.05 8.53 -13.77
CA PRO A 201 -2.69 9.74 -13.24
C PRO A 201 -3.21 9.61 -11.81
N ILE A 202 -3.78 8.45 -11.43
CA ILE A 202 -4.24 8.21 -10.05
C ILE A 202 -3.03 8.20 -9.11
N LEU A 203 -1.95 7.49 -9.47
CA LEU A 203 -0.72 7.47 -8.68
C LEU A 203 -0.08 8.86 -8.57
N ALA A 204 -0.05 9.64 -9.65
CA ALA A 204 0.45 11.01 -9.67
C ALA A 204 -0.35 11.92 -8.74
N SER A 205 -1.68 11.84 -8.78
CA SER A 205 -2.56 12.58 -7.87
C SER A 205 -2.34 12.17 -6.42
N SER A 206 -2.14 10.88 -6.16
CA SER A 206 -1.86 10.35 -4.82
C SER A 206 -0.49 10.81 -4.29
N ILE A 207 0.50 10.94 -5.17
CA ILE A 207 1.80 11.54 -4.82
C ILE A 207 1.59 12.99 -4.40
N VAL A 208 0.85 13.79 -5.18
CA VAL A 208 0.56 15.20 -4.83
C VAL A 208 -0.13 15.29 -3.46
N ASP A 209 -1.15 14.47 -3.21
CA ASP A 209 -1.84 14.45 -1.91
C ASP A 209 -0.90 14.06 -0.75
N THR A 210 0.04 13.14 -1.01
CA THR A 210 1.07 12.77 -0.03
C THR A 210 1.99 13.96 0.29
N LEU A 211 2.30 14.80 -0.69
CA LEU A 211 3.08 16.03 -0.48
C LEU A 211 2.28 17.08 0.31
N ASP A 212 0.97 17.15 0.13
CA ASP A 212 0.10 18.00 0.95
C ASP A 212 0.08 17.57 2.41
N LEU A 213 0.02 16.25 2.67
CA LEU A 213 0.15 15.72 4.03
C LEU A 213 1.52 16.03 4.63
N ALA A 214 2.59 15.85 3.84
CA ALA A 214 3.95 16.20 4.26
C ALA A 214 4.07 17.70 4.59
N HIS A 215 3.42 18.57 3.80
CA HIS A 215 3.36 19.99 4.06
C HIS A 215 2.71 20.30 5.41
N GLN A 216 1.56 19.69 5.71
CA GLN A 216 0.86 19.86 6.98
C GLN A 216 1.71 19.43 8.19
N VAL A 217 2.44 18.32 8.07
CA VAL A 217 3.33 17.81 9.12
C VAL A 217 4.56 18.71 9.31
N LEU A 218 5.14 19.20 8.21
CA LEU A 218 6.28 20.13 8.27
C LEU A 218 5.91 21.48 8.90
N ILE A 219 4.68 21.97 8.69
CA ILE A 219 4.17 23.17 9.40
C ILE A 219 4.17 22.94 10.92
N GLN A 220 3.85 21.72 11.36
CA GLN A 220 3.88 21.32 12.77
C GLN A 220 5.30 21.09 13.30
N LYS A 221 6.33 21.31 12.47
CA LYS A 221 7.76 21.09 12.76
C LYS A 221 8.12 19.64 13.07
N GLU A 222 7.34 18.70 12.53
CA GLU A 222 7.63 17.28 12.58
C GLU A 222 8.43 16.83 11.35
N ASN A 223 9.23 15.77 11.50
CA ASN A 223 10.07 15.26 10.42
C ASN A 223 9.28 14.32 9.49
N VAL A 224 9.52 14.44 8.18
CA VAL A 224 8.97 13.56 7.15
C VAL A 224 10.05 13.20 6.14
N SER A 225 10.11 11.94 5.71
CA SER A 225 11.02 11.47 4.68
C SER A 225 10.34 11.43 3.31
N LEU A 226 10.83 12.24 2.37
CA LEU A 226 10.34 12.26 0.99
C LEU A 226 11.17 11.37 0.05
N TYR A 227 12.11 10.59 0.59
CA TYR A 227 13.04 9.80 -0.21
C TYR A 227 12.31 8.70 -1.01
N PHE A 228 11.33 8.01 -0.40
CA PHE A 228 10.50 7.03 -1.09
C PHE A 228 9.80 7.62 -2.33
N ILE A 229 9.21 8.80 -2.17
CA ILE A 229 8.52 9.52 -3.25
C ILE A 229 9.53 9.89 -4.35
N SER A 230 10.71 10.39 -3.98
CA SER A 230 11.77 10.75 -4.92
C SER A 230 12.21 9.55 -5.76
N VAL A 231 12.41 8.39 -5.13
CA VAL A 231 12.78 7.14 -5.82
C VAL A 231 11.65 6.65 -6.73
N LEU A 232 10.39 6.74 -6.28
CA LEU A 232 9.23 6.35 -7.07
C LEU A 232 9.09 7.20 -8.34
N ILE A 233 9.19 8.52 -8.22
CA ILE A 233 9.17 9.45 -9.37
C ILE A 233 10.31 9.12 -10.33
N GLY A 234 11.53 8.95 -9.81
CA GLY A 234 12.69 8.54 -10.59
C GLY A 234 12.47 7.25 -11.37
N LYS A 235 11.88 6.24 -10.72
CA LYS A 235 11.62 4.94 -11.35
C LYS A 235 10.48 5.01 -12.38
N LEU A 236 9.41 5.77 -12.10
CA LEU A 236 8.32 6.00 -13.06
C LEU A 236 8.86 6.63 -14.35
N SER A 237 9.70 7.65 -14.20
CA SER A 237 10.32 8.31 -15.34
C SER A 237 11.26 7.40 -16.12
N LEU A 238 12.07 6.60 -15.43
CA LEU A 238 12.98 5.65 -16.08
C LEU A 238 12.23 4.56 -16.89
N VAL A 239 11.04 4.16 -16.45
CA VAL A 239 10.19 3.17 -17.16
C VAL A 239 9.36 3.81 -18.28
N GLY A 240 9.47 5.14 -18.47
CA GLY A 240 8.84 5.86 -19.58
C GLY A 240 7.49 6.51 -19.23
N TYR A 241 7.13 6.59 -17.95
CA TYR A 241 5.87 7.22 -17.50
C TYR A 241 6.02 8.70 -17.12
N ALA A 242 7.17 9.32 -17.38
CA ALA A 242 7.44 10.72 -17.01
C ALA A 242 6.36 11.68 -17.52
N ASN A 243 5.97 11.57 -18.80
CA ASN A 243 5.00 12.49 -19.40
C ASN A 243 3.61 12.35 -18.76
N LEU A 244 3.09 11.12 -18.63
CA LEU A 244 1.79 10.86 -17.99
C LEU A 244 1.76 11.34 -16.53
N PHE A 245 2.86 11.13 -15.80
CA PHE A 245 3.00 11.62 -14.44
C PHE A 245 2.97 13.15 -14.39
N LEU A 246 3.79 13.82 -15.21
CA LEU A 246 3.92 15.29 -15.19
C LEU A 246 2.66 16.00 -15.71
N GLU A 247 2.00 15.48 -16.74
CA GLU A 247 0.73 16.01 -17.25
C GLU A 247 -0.33 16.10 -16.14
N THR A 248 -0.31 15.15 -15.20
CA THR A 248 -1.23 15.14 -14.06
C THR A 248 -0.69 15.96 -12.87
N ALA A 249 0.56 15.72 -12.45
CA ALA A 249 1.08 16.29 -11.22
C ALA A 249 1.54 17.75 -11.36
N LEU A 250 2.14 18.12 -12.49
CA LEU A 250 2.84 19.39 -12.64
C LEU A 250 1.93 20.63 -12.45
N PRO A 251 0.71 20.71 -13.02
CA PRO A 251 -0.16 21.86 -12.79
C PRO A 251 -0.46 22.09 -11.31
N HIS A 252 -0.65 21.00 -10.57
CA HIS A 252 -0.94 21.00 -9.14
C HIS A 252 0.29 21.40 -8.30
N LEU A 253 1.48 20.94 -8.68
CA LEU A 253 2.74 21.35 -8.04
C LEU A 253 3.04 22.82 -8.29
N CYS A 254 2.89 23.31 -9.52
CA CYS A 254 3.14 24.71 -9.89
C CYS A 254 2.25 25.68 -9.12
N LEU A 255 0.97 25.33 -8.91
CA LEU A 255 0.06 26.16 -8.14
C LEU A 255 0.54 26.30 -6.68
N ARG A 256 0.86 25.19 -6.01
CA ARG A 256 1.30 25.18 -4.60
C ARG A 256 2.65 25.87 -4.40
N VAL A 257 3.60 25.68 -5.32
CA VAL A 257 4.91 26.36 -5.31
C VAL A 257 4.77 27.88 -5.43
N ARG A 258 3.76 28.38 -6.15
CA ARG A 258 3.52 29.84 -6.26
C ARG A 258 2.93 30.43 -4.97
N GLU A 259 2.16 29.63 -4.23
CA GLU A 259 1.42 30.06 -3.04
C GLU A 259 2.24 29.91 -1.76
N ASP A 260 3.16 28.93 -1.69
CA ASP A 260 3.85 28.57 -0.45
C ASP A 260 5.35 28.23 -0.65
N TYR A 261 6.21 28.97 0.06
CA TYR A 261 7.66 28.74 0.06
C TYR A 261 8.07 27.39 0.64
N LEU A 262 7.35 26.88 1.64
CA LEU A 262 7.61 25.55 2.19
C LEU A 262 7.35 24.49 1.13
N PHE A 263 6.32 24.68 0.30
CA PHE A 263 6.03 23.78 -0.82
C PHE A 263 7.12 23.86 -1.90
N CYS A 264 7.75 25.02 -2.15
CA CYS A 264 8.95 25.10 -2.99
C CYS A 264 10.06 24.16 -2.50
N ARG A 265 10.30 24.13 -1.18
CA ARG A 265 11.32 23.26 -0.58
C ARG A 265 10.96 21.78 -0.66
N ILE A 266 9.68 21.43 -0.51
CA ILE A 266 9.19 20.07 -0.72
C ILE A 266 9.46 19.62 -2.17
N CYS A 267 9.08 20.46 -3.15
CA CYS A 267 9.32 20.21 -4.57
C CYS A 267 10.82 20.08 -4.89
N GLU A 268 11.65 21.00 -4.38
CA GLU A 268 13.11 20.91 -4.52
C GLU A 268 13.62 19.56 -4.00
N ARG A 269 13.17 19.14 -2.81
CA ARG A 269 13.62 17.90 -2.17
C ARG A 269 13.25 16.67 -2.98
N ILE A 270 12.02 16.56 -3.50
CA ILE A 270 11.59 15.37 -4.26
C ILE A 270 12.36 15.21 -5.57
N PHE A 271 12.76 16.30 -6.23
CA PHE A 271 13.47 16.25 -7.50
C PHE A 271 14.99 16.12 -7.30
N MET A 272 15.56 16.78 -6.28
CA MET A 272 16.99 16.67 -5.97
C MET A 272 17.37 15.33 -5.36
N CYS A 273 16.46 14.68 -4.62
CA CYS A 273 16.70 13.36 -4.03
C CYS A 273 16.40 12.18 -4.96
N VAL A 274 16.03 12.43 -6.22
CA VAL A 274 15.94 11.37 -7.24
C VAL A 274 17.31 10.70 -7.38
N PRO A 275 17.39 9.35 -7.38
CA PRO A 275 18.64 8.64 -7.62
C PRO A 275 19.33 9.11 -8.91
N ALA A 276 20.65 9.30 -8.88
CA ALA A 276 21.42 9.88 -9.99
C ALA A 276 21.10 9.23 -11.36
N ARG A 277 20.98 7.90 -11.40
CA ARG A 277 20.62 7.11 -12.60
C ARG A 277 19.26 7.45 -13.22
N CYS A 278 18.38 8.12 -12.48
CA CYS A 278 17.03 8.50 -12.90
C CYS A 278 16.92 10.02 -13.17
N GLN A 279 17.93 10.82 -12.83
CA GLN A 279 17.84 12.28 -12.87
C GLN A 279 17.51 12.82 -14.26
N GLU A 280 18.22 12.38 -15.29
CA GLU A 280 17.96 12.82 -16.67
C GLU A 280 16.53 12.50 -17.12
N ALA A 281 16.05 11.29 -16.82
CA ALA A 281 14.70 10.85 -17.16
C ALA A 281 13.60 11.67 -16.48
N VAL A 282 13.90 12.30 -15.34
CA VAL A 282 12.97 13.20 -14.63
C VAL A 282 13.11 14.64 -15.09
N VAL A 283 14.33 15.17 -15.14
CA VAL A 283 14.62 16.59 -15.38
C VAL A 283 14.30 16.98 -16.82
N VAL A 284 14.65 16.16 -17.81
CA VAL A 284 14.42 16.51 -19.23
C VAL A 284 12.93 16.68 -19.54
N PRO A 285 12.03 15.74 -19.18
CA PRO A 285 10.60 15.94 -19.36
C PRO A 285 10.05 17.10 -18.52
N LEU A 286 10.52 17.27 -17.29
CA LEU A 286 10.09 18.36 -16.41
C LEU A 286 10.37 19.74 -17.04
N LEU A 287 11.60 19.99 -17.49
CA LEU A 287 11.99 21.26 -18.12
C LEU A 287 11.22 21.56 -19.40
N ARG A 288 10.78 20.52 -20.14
CA ARG A 288 9.97 20.66 -21.34
C ARG A 288 8.51 21.04 -21.04
N GLN A 289 7.99 20.67 -19.88
CA GLN A 289 6.58 20.86 -19.52
C GLN A 289 6.34 22.03 -18.56
N ILE A 290 7.38 22.54 -17.88
CA ILE A 290 7.25 23.74 -17.03
C ILE A 290 6.80 24.94 -17.89
N PRO A 291 5.74 25.66 -17.48
CA PRO A 291 5.36 26.91 -18.11
C PRO A 291 6.32 28.01 -17.63
N TRP A 292 7.25 28.40 -18.52
CA TRP A 292 8.21 29.50 -18.33
C TRP A 292 7.54 30.87 -18.39
#